data_AF-A0A183G493-F1
#
_entry.id   AF-A0A183G493-F1
#
_cell.length_a   1.000
_cell.length_b   1.000
_cell.length_c   1.000
_cell.angle_alpha   90.00
_cell.angle_beta   90.00
_cell.angle_gamma   90.00
#
_symmetry.space_group_name_H-M   'P 1'
#
loop_
_entity.id
_entity.type
_entity.pdbx_description
1 polymer ?
#
loop_
_entity_poly.entity_id
_entity_poly.type
_entity_poly.pdbx_seq_one_letter_code
_entity_poly.pdbx_strand_id
1 'polypeptide(L)'
;LNQLKLEYIDLMLIHWPSGYEEGSEPFPKRPDSDKMRYSDEDYLTTWKVLENFVKDGKIRSIGVSNFNHKQIERIIANCAVLPAVLQVELHPYFQQKKLRSFCKEKGIVVTAYR
;
A
#
# COMPACT_ATOMS: atom_id res chain seq x y z
N LEU A 1 4.01 -14.94 6.17
CA LEU A 1 3.18 -16.15 6.38
C LEU A 1 3.71 -17.01 7.53
N ASN A 2 4.94 -17.52 7.47
CA ASN A 2 5.52 -18.39 8.51
C ASN A 2 5.45 -17.81 9.93
N GLN A 3 5.78 -16.53 10.11
CA GLN A 3 5.69 -15.86 11.42
C GLN A 3 4.26 -15.79 11.96
N LEU A 4 3.27 -15.63 11.08
CA LEU A 4 1.85 -15.62 11.44
C LEU A 4 1.25 -17.03 11.53
N LYS A 5 2.00 -18.07 11.11
CA LYS A 5 1.53 -19.46 10.99
C LYS A 5 0.25 -19.59 10.16
N LEU A 6 0.18 -18.84 9.06
CA LEU A 6 -0.94 -18.84 8.11
C LEU A 6 -0.51 -19.34 6.73
N GLU A 7 -1.45 -19.91 6.00
CA GLU A 7 -1.25 -20.36 4.62
C GLU A 7 -1.56 -19.24 3.58
N TYR A 8 -2.43 -18.30 3.95
CA TYR A 8 -2.81 -17.14 3.15
C TYR A 8 -3.08 -15.91 4.04
N ILE A 9 -3.21 -14.74 3.42
CA ILE A 9 -3.61 -13.48 4.05
C ILE A 9 -4.88 -12.95 3.38
N ASP A 10 -5.88 -12.53 4.17
CA ASP A 10 -7.11 -11.91 3.62
C ASP A 10 -6.84 -10.57 2.93
N LEU A 11 -6.00 -9.73 3.52
CA LEU A 11 -5.67 -8.39 3.02
C LEU A 11 -4.19 -8.07 3.19
N MET A 12 -3.49 -7.79 2.08
CA MET A 12 -2.13 -7.26 2.09
C MET A 12 -2.11 -5.82 1.57
N LEU A 13 -1.38 -4.93 2.25
CA LEU A 13 -1.29 -3.52 1.87
C LEU A 13 0.16 -3.15 1.54
N ILE A 14 0.37 -2.39 0.46
CA ILE A 14 1.61 -1.62 0.32
C ILE A 14 1.58 -0.52 1.39
N HIS A 15 2.50 -0.57 2.35
CA HIS A 15 2.44 0.28 3.54
C HIS A 15 2.66 1.78 3.20
N TRP A 16 3.56 2.10 2.28
CA TRP A 16 3.85 3.47 1.84
C TRP A 16 4.13 3.49 0.34
N PRO A 17 3.85 4.60 -0.38
CA PRO A 17 4.15 4.73 -1.81
C PRO A 17 5.64 4.96 -2.12
N SER A 18 6.52 4.96 -1.11
CA SER A 18 7.96 5.18 -1.24
C SER A 18 8.71 4.00 -0.65
N GLY A 19 9.64 3.43 -1.42
CA GLY A 19 10.52 2.35 -0.98
C GLY A 19 11.77 2.88 -0.28
N TYR A 20 12.27 2.13 0.69
CA TYR A 20 13.61 2.31 1.22
C TYR A 20 14.60 1.43 0.46
N GLU A 21 15.88 1.80 0.53
CA GLU A 21 16.98 0.96 0.03
C GLU A 21 16.88 -0.45 0.63
N GLU A 22 17.07 -1.47 -0.19
CA GLU A 22 16.99 -2.86 0.26
C GLU A 22 18.12 -3.16 1.27
N GLY A 23 17.76 -3.83 2.36
CA GLY A 23 18.69 -4.20 3.41
C GLY A 23 18.02 -4.83 4.61
N SER A 24 18.81 -5.21 5.61
CA SER A 24 18.34 -5.77 6.87
C SER A 24 17.80 -4.72 7.83
N GLU A 25 18.14 -3.44 7.63
CA GLU A 25 17.70 -2.33 8.46
C GLU A 25 16.32 -1.84 7.99
N PRO A 26 15.28 -1.84 8.85
CA PRO A 26 13.95 -1.37 8.47
C PRO A 26 13.88 0.14 8.23
N PHE A 27 14.86 0.90 8.74
CA PHE A 27 14.95 2.35 8.59
C PHE A 27 16.40 2.73 8.22
N PRO A 28 16.81 2.49 6.96
CA PRO A 28 18.20 2.67 6.54
C PRO A 28 18.52 4.17 6.46
N LYS A 29 19.16 4.71 7.50
CA LYS A 29 19.61 6.11 7.51
C LYS A 29 20.86 6.29 6.64
N ARG A 30 21.06 7.50 6.12
CA ARG A 30 22.33 7.87 5.50
C ARG A 30 23.42 7.93 6.58
N PRO A 31 24.67 7.53 6.28
CA PRO A 31 25.75 7.54 7.27
C PRO A 31 26.03 8.93 7.88
N ASP A 32 25.70 10.00 7.15
CA ASP A 32 26.05 11.38 7.44
C ASP A 32 24.84 12.28 7.79
N SER A 33 23.62 11.73 7.90
CA SER A 33 22.42 12.52 8.20
C SER A 33 21.26 11.68 8.73
N ASP A 34 20.28 12.35 9.34
CA ASP A 34 19.02 11.73 9.78
C ASP A 34 18.06 11.38 8.63
N LYS A 35 18.47 11.57 7.37
CA LYS A 35 17.66 11.24 6.20
C LYS A 35 17.72 9.75 5.91
N MET A 36 16.61 9.19 5.43
CA MET A 36 16.56 7.81 4.96
C MET A 36 17.23 7.65 3.59
N ARG A 37 17.71 6.45 3.31
CA ARG A 37 18.11 5.97 1.99
C ARG A 37 16.89 5.38 1.30
N TYR A 38 16.55 5.92 0.13
CA TYR A 38 15.35 5.54 -0.61
C TYR A 38 15.72 4.64 -1.78
N SER A 39 14.81 3.76 -2.14
CA SER A 39 14.88 3.01 -3.39
C SER A 39 14.23 3.80 -4.52
N ASP A 40 14.75 3.63 -5.73
CA ASP A 40 14.16 4.15 -6.96
C ASP A 40 13.06 3.24 -7.53
N GLU A 41 12.78 2.12 -6.85
CA GLU A 41 11.73 1.18 -7.27
C GLU A 41 10.33 1.80 -7.23
N ASP A 42 9.59 1.57 -8.29
CA ASP A 42 8.23 2.07 -8.45
C ASP A 42 7.22 1.15 -7.75
N TYR A 43 6.27 1.73 -7.00
CA TYR A 43 5.19 0.98 -6.36
C TYR A 43 4.32 0.22 -7.37
N LEU A 44 4.31 0.56 -8.66
CA LEU A 44 3.65 -0.24 -9.69
C LEU A 44 4.33 -1.60 -9.92
N THR A 45 5.66 -1.67 -9.80
CA THR A 45 6.40 -2.93 -9.86
C THR A 45 5.98 -3.80 -8.67
N THR A 46 5.94 -3.23 -7.46
CA THR A 46 5.44 -3.90 -6.26
C THR A 46 3.99 -4.36 -6.41
N TRP A 47 3.12 -3.52 -6.99
CA TRP A 47 1.72 -3.85 -7.21
C TRP A 47 1.55 -5.09 -8.08
N LYS A 48 2.27 -5.18 -9.21
CA LYS A 48 2.24 -6.36 -10.09
C LYS A 48 2.69 -7.65 -9.40
N VAL A 49 3.66 -7.56 -8.49
CA VAL A 49 4.06 -8.71 -7.67
C VAL A 49 2.93 -9.15 -6.74
N LEU A 50 2.24 -8.20 -6.09
CA LEU A 50 1.08 -8.51 -5.25
C LEU A 50 -0.06 -9.15 -6.05
N GLU A 51 -0.30 -8.73 -7.29
CA GLU A 51 -1.29 -9.34 -8.18
C GLU A 51 -0.97 -10.82 -8.46
N ASN A 52 0.31 -11.18 -8.63
CA ASN A 52 0.72 -12.57 -8.78
C ASN A 52 0.42 -13.38 -7.51
N PHE A 53 0.68 -12.84 -6.32
CA PHE A 53 0.33 -13.52 -5.07
C PHE A 53 -1.18 -13.68 -4.86
N VAL A 54 -1.99 -12.79 -5.43
CA VAL A 54 -3.45 -12.98 -5.48
C VAL A 54 -3.80 -14.15 -6.38
N LYS A 55 -3.21 -14.21 -7.58
CA LYS A 55 -3.40 -15.32 -8.53
C LYS A 55 -2.99 -16.67 -7.94
N ASP A 56 -1.91 -16.70 -7.15
CA ASP A 56 -1.38 -17.90 -6.50
C ASP A 56 -2.16 -18.30 -5.23
N GLY A 57 -3.21 -17.55 -4.85
CA GLY A 57 -4.05 -17.84 -3.68
C GLY A 57 -3.38 -17.59 -2.32
N LYS A 58 -2.20 -16.97 -2.30
CA LYS A 58 -1.48 -16.60 -1.06
C LYS A 58 -2.04 -15.34 -0.42
N ILE A 59 -2.67 -14.48 -1.21
CA ILE A 59 -3.32 -13.26 -0.76
C ILE A 59 -4.72 -13.22 -1.36
N ARG A 60 -5.74 -12.91 -0.56
CA ARG A 60 -7.12 -12.85 -1.06
C ARG A 60 -7.46 -11.50 -1.66
N SER A 61 -7.06 -10.42 -0.99
CA SER A 61 -7.28 -9.03 -1.41
C SER A 61 -6.01 -8.22 -1.23
N ILE A 62 -5.80 -7.25 -2.12
CA ILE A 62 -4.67 -6.32 -2.04
C ILE A 62 -5.18 -4.88 -1.98
N GLY A 63 -4.42 -4.02 -1.33
CA GLY A 63 -4.74 -2.61 -1.16
C GLY A 63 -3.50 -1.79 -0.87
N VAL A 64 -3.72 -0.54 -0.48
CA VAL A 64 -2.64 0.42 -0.21
C VAL A 64 -2.86 1.16 1.10
N SER A 65 -1.79 1.62 1.71
CA SER A 65 -1.81 2.46 2.90
C SER A 65 -1.00 3.73 2.65
N ASN A 66 -1.49 4.88 3.09
CA ASN A 66 -0.83 6.19 2.91
C ASN A 66 -0.69 6.68 1.46
N PHE A 67 -1.53 6.19 0.53
CA PHE A 67 -1.54 6.65 -0.86
C PHE A 67 -2.51 7.82 -1.04
N ASN A 68 -2.14 8.78 -1.88
CA ASN A 68 -3.02 9.87 -2.31
C ASN A 68 -3.81 9.49 -3.58
N HIS A 69 -4.81 10.30 -3.95
CA HIS A 69 -5.68 10.02 -5.10
C HIS A 69 -4.91 9.81 -6.41
N LYS A 70 -3.89 10.61 -6.72
CA LYS A 70 -3.11 10.49 -7.97
C LYS A 70 -2.36 9.16 -8.05
N GLN A 71 -1.80 8.72 -6.92
CA GLN A 71 -1.09 7.43 -6.85
C GLN A 71 -2.07 6.26 -7.01
N ILE A 72 -3.27 6.35 -6.42
CA ILE A 72 -4.31 5.33 -6.59
C ILE A 72 -4.82 5.31 -8.03
N GLU A 73 -5.07 6.47 -8.66
CA GLU A 73 -5.45 6.55 -10.08
C GLU A 73 -4.39 5.90 -10.97
N ARG A 74 -3.11 6.12 -10.66
CA ARG A 74 -2.01 5.49 -11.39
C ARG A 74 -2.00 3.97 -11.24
N ILE A 75 -2.32 3.43 -10.06
CA ILE A 75 -2.52 1.98 -9.87
C ILE A 75 -3.70 1.50 -10.71
N ILE A 76 -4.88 2.14 -10.59
CA ILE A 76 -6.10 1.75 -11.31
C ILE A 76 -5.87 1.70 -12.83
N ALA A 77 -5.09 2.64 -13.38
CA ALA A 77 -4.77 2.69 -14.80
C ALA A 77 -3.83 1.56 -15.27
N ASN A 78 -3.16 0.86 -14.36
CA ASN A 78 -2.08 -0.10 -14.67
C ASN A 78 -2.25 -1.47 -13.99
N CYS A 79 -3.36 -1.73 -13.31
CA CYS A 79 -3.59 -2.96 -12.55
C CYS A 79 -4.50 -3.96 -13.28
N ALA A 80 -4.27 -5.25 -13.05
CA ALA A 80 -5.20 -6.32 -13.34
C ALA A 80 -6.17 -6.59 -12.17
N VAL A 81 -5.75 -6.29 -10.92
CA VAL A 81 -6.56 -6.40 -9.71
C VAL A 81 -6.72 -5.02 -9.09
N LEU A 82 -7.96 -4.53 -8.98
CA LEU A 82 -8.25 -3.23 -8.37
C LEU A 82 -7.89 -3.24 -6.87
N PRO A 83 -7.36 -2.13 -6.33
CA PRO A 83 -7.14 -2.01 -4.89
C PRO A 83 -8.48 -2.12 -4.14
N ALA A 84 -8.61 -3.10 -3.25
CA ALA A 84 -9.83 -3.30 -2.48
C ALA A 84 -9.96 -2.29 -1.32
N VAL A 85 -8.81 -1.89 -0.74
CA VAL A 85 -8.75 -1.06 0.47
C VAL A 85 -7.72 0.05 0.32
N LEU A 86 -8.08 1.24 0.82
CA LEU A 86 -7.16 2.31 1.19
C LEU A 86 -7.16 2.47 2.71
N GLN A 87 -6.01 2.29 3.36
CA GLN A 87 -5.83 2.56 4.79
C GLN A 87 -5.14 3.91 5.02
N VAL A 88 -5.76 4.83 5.75
CA VAL A 88 -5.24 6.21 5.96
C VAL A 88 -5.60 6.76 7.34
N GLU A 89 -4.86 7.78 7.76
CA GLU A 89 -5.21 8.60 8.93
C GLU A 89 -6.56 9.26 8.69
N LEU A 90 -7.51 8.94 9.56
CA LEU A 90 -8.88 9.41 9.43
C LEU A 90 -9.57 9.41 10.79
N HIS A 91 -9.92 10.61 11.25
CA HIS A 91 -10.62 10.83 12.51
C HIS A 91 -11.42 12.16 12.43
N PRO A 92 -12.22 12.55 13.45
CA PRO A 92 -13.07 13.74 13.36
C PRO A 92 -12.34 15.06 13.03
N TYR A 93 -11.06 15.19 13.41
CA TYR A 93 -10.22 16.34 13.08
C TYR A 93 -9.54 16.25 11.70
N PHE A 94 -9.38 15.05 11.15
CA PHE A 94 -8.80 14.84 9.82
C PHE A 94 -9.67 13.88 9.00
N GLN A 95 -10.77 14.41 8.47
CA GLN A 95 -11.86 13.58 7.94
C GLN A 95 -11.63 13.02 6.53
N GLN A 96 -10.60 13.50 5.82
CA GLN A 96 -10.25 13.04 4.47
C GLN A 96 -11.39 13.09 3.44
N LYS A 97 -12.35 14.04 3.56
CA LYS A 97 -13.63 14.02 2.82
C LYS A 97 -13.48 13.76 1.31
N LYS A 98 -12.57 14.47 0.64
CA LYS A 98 -12.33 14.32 -0.81
C LYS A 98 -11.79 12.94 -1.16
N LEU A 99 -10.82 12.44 -0.40
CA LEU A 99 -10.21 11.14 -0.60
C LEU A 99 -11.22 10.01 -0.36
N ARG A 100 -12.07 10.12 0.66
CA ARG A 100 -13.15 9.15 0.90
C ARG A 100 -14.18 9.11 -0.22
N SER A 101 -14.60 10.28 -0.73
CA SER A 101 -15.52 10.33 -1.87
C SER A 101 -14.92 9.68 -3.10
N PHE A 102 -13.66 10.00 -3.41
CA PHE A 102 -12.91 9.36 -4.50
C PHE A 102 -12.86 7.82 -4.34
N CYS A 103 -12.48 7.31 -3.16
CA CYS A 103 -12.44 5.87 -2.91
C CYS A 103 -13.82 5.22 -3.09
N LYS A 104 -14.88 5.87 -2.57
CA LYS A 104 -16.26 5.38 -2.72
C LYS A 104 -16.67 5.27 -4.21
N GLU A 105 -16.35 6.26 -5.02
CA GLU A 105 -16.64 6.27 -6.46
C GLU A 105 -15.90 5.16 -7.22
N LYS A 106 -14.71 4.76 -6.74
CA LYS A 106 -13.90 3.69 -7.34
C LYS A 106 -14.15 2.31 -6.73
N GLY A 107 -15.09 2.18 -5.79
CA GLY A 107 -15.38 0.91 -5.11
C GLY A 107 -14.29 0.47 -4.12
N ILE A 108 -13.47 1.40 -3.63
CA ILE A 108 -12.38 1.15 -2.68
C ILE A 108 -12.90 1.42 -1.26
N VAL A 109 -12.77 0.44 -0.38
CA VAL A 109 -13.12 0.60 1.04
C VAL A 109 -12.04 1.42 1.74
N VAL A 110 -12.45 2.39 2.55
CA VAL A 110 -11.52 3.17 3.38
C VAL A 110 -11.46 2.57 4.79
N THR A 111 -10.27 2.21 5.23
CA THR A 111 -9.99 1.78 6.60
C THR A 111 -9.27 2.92 7.33
N ALA A 112 -9.87 3.42 8.40
CA ALA A 112 -9.24 4.44 9.24
C ALA A 112 -8.16 3.82 10.14
N TYR A 113 -7.00 4.48 10.25
CA TYR A 113 -6.08 4.27 11.36
C TYR A 113 -5.95 5.57 12.17
N ARG A 114 -5.46 5.44 13.41
CA ARG A 114 -5.30 6.50 14.41
C ARG A 114 -6.62 7.18 14.75
#